data_AF-A0A1A2VM05-F1
#
_entry.id   AF-A0A1A2VM05-F1
#
_cell.length_a   1.000
_cell.length_b   1.000
_cell.length_c   1.000
_cell.angle_alpha   90.00
_cell.angle_beta   90.00
_cell.angle_gamma   90.00
#
_symmetry.space_group_name_H-M   'P 1'
#
loop_
_entity.id
_entity.type
_entity.pdbx_description
1 polymer ?
#
loop_
_entity_poly.entity_id
_entity_poly.type
_entity_poly.pdbx_seq_one_letter_code
_entity_poly.pdbx_strand_id
1 'polypeptide(L)' 'MTDDDGWIDEIEEQIERYLADNFPDGLHIPAEVSEDEKVQAVQEQLSEAGFNCPDDTAREIVRRLDK' A
#
# COMPACT_ATOMS: atom_id res chain seq x y z
N MET A 1 13.44 -27.08 -5.63
CA MET A 1 13.29 -26.50 -6.97
C MET A 1 11.90 -26.91 -7.43
N THR A 2 10.86 -26.09 -7.52
CA THR A 2 10.68 -24.65 -7.39
C THR A 2 9.16 -24.47 -7.51
N ASP A 3 8.42 -24.30 -6.42
CA ASP A 3 6.95 -24.12 -6.48
C ASP A 3 6.49 -22.99 -5.55
N ASP A 4 7.41 -22.10 -5.16
CA ASP A 4 7.11 -20.95 -4.29
C ASP A 4 7.05 -19.63 -5.10
N ASP A 5 7.75 -19.53 -6.24
CA ASP A 5 7.74 -18.32 -7.08
C ASP A 5 6.39 -18.07 -7.79
N GLY A 6 5.68 -19.12 -8.24
CA GLY A 6 4.43 -18.93 -9.00
C GLY A 6 3.26 -18.37 -8.17
N TRP A 7 3.31 -18.51 -6.84
CA TRP A 7 2.33 -17.91 -5.94
C TRP A 7 2.63 -16.45 -5.66
N ILE A 8 3.90 -16.07 -5.67
CA ILE A 8 4.34 -14.69 -5.41
C ILE A 8 3.92 -13.81 -6.59
N ASP A 9 4.17 -14.24 -7.83
CA ASP A 9 3.72 -13.52 -9.03
C ASP A 9 2.18 -13.33 -9.05
N GLU A 10 1.41 -14.34 -8.65
CA GLU A 10 -0.06 -14.25 -8.64
C GLU A 10 -0.60 -13.37 -7.49
N ILE A 11 0.16 -13.23 -6.41
CA ILE A 11 -0.14 -12.29 -5.32
C ILE A 11 0.24 -10.86 -5.74
N GLU A 12 1.38 -10.67 -6.39
CA GLU A 12 1.81 -9.37 -6.92
C GLU A 12 0.82 -8.83 -7.96
N GLU A 13 0.40 -9.66 -8.92
CA GLU A 13 -0.59 -9.26 -9.93
C GLU A 13 -1.94 -8.87 -9.29
N GLN A 14 -2.37 -9.59 -8.26
CA GLN A 14 -3.59 -9.24 -7.54
C GLN A 14 -3.47 -7.94 -6.74
N ILE A 15 -2.31 -7.68 -6.13
CA ILE A 15 -2.04 -6.42 -5.43
C ILE A 15 -2.03 -5.26 -6.43
N GLU A 16 -1.30 -5.38 -7.54
CA GLU A 16 -1.24 -4.34 -8.57
C GLU A 16 -2.61 -4.03 -9.16
N ARG A 17 -3.38 -5.08 -9.48
CA ARG A 17 -4.72 -4.93 -10.05
C ARG A 17 -5.70 -4.34 -9.03
N TYR A 18 -5.58 -4.72 -7.77
CA TYR A 18 -6.38 -4.14 -6.70
C TYR A 18 -6.04 -2.67 -6.48
N LEU A 19 -4.76 -2.32 -6.45
CA LEU A 19 -4.28 -0.94 -6.35
C LEU A 19 -4.77 -0.11 -7.54
N ALA A 20 -4.72 -0.64 -8.76
CA ALA A 20 -5.22 0.05 -9.94
C ALA A 20 -6.75 0.28 -9.90
N ASP A 21 -7.53 -0.64 -9.32
CA ASP A 21 -8.99 -0.58 -9.27
C ASP A 21 -9.52 0.29 -8.11
N ASN A 22 -8.88 0.21 -6.93
CA ASN A 22 -9.32 0.91 -5.72
C ASN A 22 -8.57 2.22 -5.47
N PHE A 23 -7.37 2.37 -6.03
CA PHE A 23 -6.56 3.57 -5.96
C PHE A 23 -6.20 4.06 -7.37
N PRO A 24 -7.18 4.45 -8.21
CA PRO A 24 -6.94 4.88 -9.59
C PRO A 24 -6.08 6.16 -9.67
N ASP A 25 -6.10 7.00 -8.62
CA ASP A 25 -5.24 8.19 -8.45
C ASP A 25 -4.01 7.90 -7.56
N GLY A 26 -3.82 6.65 -7.13
CA GLY A 26 -2.82 6.24 -6.14
C GLY A 26 -3.29 6.42 -4.69
N LEU A 27 -2.40 6.08 -3.74
CA LEU A 27 -2.63 6.35 -2.31
C LEU A 27 -2.64 7.85 -2.08
N HIS A 28 -3.73 8.36 -1.51
CA HIS A 28 -3.84 9.77 -1.23
C HIS A 28 -3.14 10.08 0.09
N ILE A 29 -1.92 10.61 -0.01
CA ILE A 29 -1.12 10.97 1.16
C ILE A 29 -1.23 12.48 1.40
N PRO A 30 -1.81 12.92 2.52
CA PRO A 30 -1.90 14.34 2.84
C PRO A 30 -0.50 14.95 2.99
N ALA A 31 -0.11 15.87 2.11
CA ALA A 31 1.27 16.38 2.04
C ALA A 31 1.67 17.29 3.23
N GLU A 32 0.70 17.95 3.87
CA GLU A 32 0.92 19.00 4.89
C GLU A 32 0.71 18.53 6.34
N VAL A 33 0.66 17.21 6.59
CA VAL A 33 0.49 16.65 7.94
C VAL A 33 1.76 15.92 8.42
N SER A 34 1.78 15.53 9.69
CA SER A 34 2.89 14.76 10.27
C SER A 34 3.04 13.38 9.62
N GLU A 35 4.25 12.80 9.65
CA GLU A 35 4.51 11.44 9.12
C GLU A 35 3.53 10.42 9.70
N ASP A 36 3.23 10.48 11.00
CA ASP A 36 2.25 9.60 11.67
C ASP A 36 0.83 9.75 11.10
N GLU A 37 0.39 10.96 10.75
CA GLU A 37 -0.93 11.15 10.13
C GLU A 37 -0.96 10.67 8.68
N LYS A 38 0.15 10.82 7.95
CA LYS A 38 0.32 10.23 6.62
C LYS A 38 0.25 8.70 6.68
N VAL A 39 0.91 8.10 7.68
CA VAL A 39 0.90 6.65 7.92
C VAL A 39 -0.50 6.16 8.24
N GLN A 40 -1.20 6.85 9.13
CA GLN A 40 -2.57 6.51 9.49
C GLN A 40 -3.50 6.60 8.27
N ALA A 41 -3.40 7.65 7.46
CA ALA A 41 -4.20 7.81 6.26
C ALA A 41 -3.96 6.68 5.23
N VAL A 42 -2.71 6.22 5.08
CA VAL A 42 -2.37 5.08 4.21
C VAL A 42 -2.91 3.77 4.79
N GLN A 43 -2.77 3.55 6.09
CA GLN A 43 -3.32 2.37 6.75
C GLN A 43 -4.83 2.30 6.65
N GLU A 44 -5.55 3.40 6.91
CA GLU A 44 -7.01 3.45 6.80
C GLU A 44 -7.46 3.12 5.38
N GLN A 45 -6.84 3.74 4.37
CA GLN A 45 -7.10 3.46 2.97
C GLN A 45 -6.89 1.98 2.61
N LEU A 46 -5.75 1.41 3.01
CA LEU A 46 -5.45 0.00 2.75
C LEU A 46 -6.38 -0.93 3.53
N SER A 47 -6.80 -0.55 4.74
CA SER A 47 -7.72 -1.33 5.56
C SER A 47 -9.15 -1.32 5.01
N GLU A 48 -9.63 -0.17 4.50
CA GLU A 48 -10.90 -0.09 3.75
C GLU A 48 -10.87 -0.96 2.49
N ALA A 49 -9.68 -1.06 1.90
CA ALA A 49 -9.39 -1.96 0.79
C ALA A 49 -9.24 -3.45 1.19
N GLY A 50 -9.32 -3.79 2.49
CA GLY A 50 -9.17 -5.16 2.98
C GLY A 50 -7.72 -5.65 3.07
N PHE A 51 -6.74 -4.77 2.88
CA PHE A 51 -5.32 -5.05 3.10
C PHE A 51 -4.93 -4.66 4.52
N ASN A 52 -4.38 -5.62 5.25
CA ASN A 52 -3.80 -5.32 6.55
C ASN A 52 -2.38 -4.78 6.36
N CYS A 53 -2.23 -3.46 6.33
CA CYS A 53 -0.92 -2.82 6.20
C CYS A 53 -0.29 -2.56 7.57
N PRO A 54 0.82 -3.22 7.94
CA PRO A 54 1.53 -2.89 9.18
C PRO A 54 2.16 -1.49 9.11
N ASP A 55 2.37 -0.89 10.28
CA ASP A 55 2.86 0.48 10.45
C ASP A 55 4.17 0.74 9.71
N ASP A 56 5.12 -0.19 9.83
CA ASP A 56 6.43 -0.14 9.16
C ASP A 56 6.29 -0.02 7.63
N THR A 57 5.38 -0.80 7.03
CA THR A 57 5.11 -0.77 5.59
C THR A 57 4.43 0.53 5.16
N ALA A 58 3.43 0.99 5.91
CA ALA A 58 2.78 2.27 5.64
C ALA A 58 3.76 3.44 5.75
N ARG A 59 4.67 3.42 6.73
CA ARG A 59 5.72 4.41 6.90
C ARG A 59 6.73 4.42 5.76
N GLU A 60 7.11 3.26 5.25
CA GLU A 60 7.97 3.18 4.07
C GLU A 60 7.28 3.70 2.80
N ILE A 61 5.99 3.42 2.63
CA ILE A 61 5.18 3.95 1.52
C ILE A 61 5.12 5.47 1.58
N VAL A 62 4.80 6.04 2.74
CA VAL A 62 4.81 7.49 2.97
C VAL A 62 6.15 8.10 2.60
N ARG A 63 7.26 7.53 3.09
CA ARG A 63 8.62 8.05 2.79
C ARG A 63 9.00 7.96 1.32
N ARG A 64 8.50 6.96 0.57
CA ARG A 64 8.76 6.84 -0.87
C ARG A 64 7.98 7.85 -1.68
N LEU A 65 6.76 8.18 -1.25
CA LEU A 65 5.84 9.07 -1.96
C LEU A 65 5.99 10.56 -1.56
N ASP A 66 6.56 10.86 -0.39
CA ASP A 66 6.82 12.23 0.10
C ASP A 66 8.03 12.91 -0.57
N LYS A 67 8.25 12.68 -1.87
CA LYS A 67 9.44 13.10 -2.62
C LYS A 67 9.09 14.02 -3.78
#